data_AF-A0A101KPK4-F1
#
_entry.id   AF-A0A101KPK4-F1
#
_cell.length_a   1.000
_cell.length_b   1.000
_cell.length_c   1.000
_cell.angle_alpha   90.00
_cell.angle_beta   90.00
_cell.angle_gamma   90.00
#
_symmetry.space_group_name_H-M   'P 1'
#
loop_
_entity.id
_entity.type
_entity.pdbx_description
1 polymer ?
#
loop_
_entity_poly.entity_id
_entity_poly.type
_entity_poly.pdbx_seq_one_letter_code
_entity_poly.pdbx_strand_id
1 'polypeptide(L)'
;MMRLAVLIAIAAIAVFGAQTAHAADRPVTIVDDPRLLAALDAKGYGFAGIFSVSGKNDLKALYDTAPAYHAIVETVAGTARRHEGRRPAAL
;
A
#
# COMPACT_ATOMS: atom_id res chain seq x y z
N MET A 1 -13.92 -13.44 -32.72
CA MET A 1 -13.32 -12.22 -32.14
C MET A 1 -13.29 -12.23 -30.62
N MET A 2 -14.42 -12.48 -29.93
CA MET A 2 -14.49 -12.43 -28.44
C MET A 2 -13.58 -13.45 -27.72
N ARG A 3 -13.47 -14.68 -28.26
CA ARG A 3 -12.57 -15.71 -27.70
C ARG A 3 -11.09 -15.35 -27.80
N LEU A 4 -10.69 -14.67 -28.88
CA LEU A 4 -9.31 -14.21 -29.08
C LEU A 4 -8.98 -13.06 -28.12
N ALA A 5 -9.91 -12.12 -27.93
CA ALA A 5 -9.75 -11.02 -26.98
C ALA A 5 -9.59 -11.52 -25.53
N VAL A 6 -10.34 -12.56 -25.14
CA VAL A 6 -10.21 -13.19 -23.81
C VAL A 6 -8.82 -13.84 -23.64
N LEU A 7 -8.32 -14.55 -24.65
CA LEU A 7 -6.99 -15.16 -24.59
C LEU A 7 -5.87 -14.11 -24.49
N ILE A 8 -6.00 -12.99 -25.19
CA ILE A 8 -5.06 -11.86 -25.10
C ILE A 8 -5.10 -11.23 -23.71
N ALA A 9 -6.29 -11.06 -23.12
CA ALA A 9 -6.42 -10.51 -21.76
C ALA A 9 -5.79 -11.44 -20.70
N ILE A 10 -5.98 -12.75 -20.81
CA ILE A 10 -5.36 -13.74 -19.91
C ILE A 10 -3.83 -13.72 -20.06
N ALA A 11 -3.34 -13.68 -21.30
CA ALA A 11 -1.90 -13.60 -21.56
C ALA A 11 -1.28 -12.30 -21.00
N ALA A 12 -1.97 -11.17 -21.12
CA ALA A 12 -1.53 -9.91 -20.53
C ALA A 12 -1.47 -10.00 -19.00
N ILE A 13 -2.51 -10.54 -18.35
CA ILE A 13 -2.52 -10.71 -16.89
C ILE A 13 -1.40 -11.66 -16.44
N ALA A 14 -1.11 -12.73 -17.20
CA ALA A 14 -0.02 -13.65 -16.87
C ALA A 14 1.36 -12.99 -16.98
N VAL A 15 1.60 -12.19 -18.04
CA VAL A 15 2.87 -11.50 -18.27
C VAL A 15 3.11 -10.36 -17.27
N PHE A 16 2.06 -9.63 -16.88
CA PHE A 16 2.17 -8.56 -15.89
C PHE A 16 2.08 -9.06 -14.45
N GLY A 17 1.36 -10.16 -14.19
CA GLY A 17 1.25 -10.80 -12.87
C GLY A 17 2.54 -11.51 -12.43
N ALA A 18 3.28 -12.10 -13.37
CA ALA A 18 4.57 -12.76 -13.09
C ALA A 18 5.72 -11.78 -12.83
N GLN A 19 5.58 -10.50 -13.17
CA GLN A 19 6.56 -9.46 -12.85
C GLN A 19 6.42 -8.92 -11.42
N THR A 20 5.51 -9.47 -10.61
CA THR A 20 5.43 -9.11 -9.20
C THR A 20 6.61 -9.69 -8.43
N ALA A 21 7.52 -8.78 -8.05
CA ALA A 21 8.56 -8.96 -7.05
C ALA A 21 9.71 -9.93 -7.41
N HIS A 22 10.57 -9.51 -8.34
CA HIS A 22 12.01 -9.66 -8.08
C HIS A 22 12.40 -8.74 -6.92
N ALA A 23 11.89 -9.02 -5.72
CA ALA A 23 12.51 -8.51 -4.52
C ALA A 23 13.90 -9.14 -4.45
N ALA A 24 14.93 -8.33 -4.17
CA ALA A 24 16.26 -8.83 -3.87
C ALA A 24 16.19 -9.99 -2.85
N ASP A 25 17.22 -10.84 -2.79
CA ASP A 25 17.30 -12.03 -1.91
C ASP A 25 16.87 -11.79 -0.45
N ARG A 26 16.86 -10.52 -0.01
CA ARG A 26 16.21 -10.09 1.22
C ARG A 26 15.42 -8.78 1.02
N PRO A 27 14.21 -8.66 1.61
CA PRO A 27 13.48 -7.40 1.63
C PRO A 27 14.34 -6.33 2.34
N VAL A 28 14.44 -5.15 1.74
CA VAL A 28 14.98 -3.98 2.43
C VAL A 28 13.95 -3.56 3.48
N THR A 29 14.28 -3.71 4.76
CA THR A 29 13.36 -3.44 5.86
C THR A 29 13.50 -2.04 6.44
N ILE A 30 14.66 -1.39 6.27
CA ILE A 30 14.98 -0.07 6.85
C ILE A 30 15.79 0.75 5.85
N VAL A 31 15.43 2.02 5.68
CA VAL A 31 16.16 3.00 4.86
C VAL A 31 16.18 4.34 5.62
N ASP A 32 17.33 4.69 6.19
CA ASP A 32 17.49 5.90 7.03
C ASP A 32 18.33 7.01 6.35
N ASP A 33 18.56 6.93 5.03
CA ASP A 33 19.26 7.99 4.29
C ASP A 33 18.27 9.10 3.86
N PRO A 34 18.37 10.32 4.41
CA PRO A 34 17.44 11.39 4.11
C PRO A 34 17.51 11.86 2.64
N ARG A 35 18.67 11.73 1.98
CA ARG A 35 18.82 12.12 0.57
C ARG A 35 18.10 11.12 -0.33
N LEU A 36 18.21 9.83 -0.01
CA LEU A 36 17.50 8.78 -0.72
C LEU A 36 15.99 8.92 -0.53
N LEU A 37 15.53 9.17 0.70
CA LEU A 37 14.11 9.40 0.98
C LEU A 37 13.55 10.62 0.22
N ALA A 38 14.30 11.72 0.16
CA ALA A 38 13.91 12.89 -0.64
C ALA A 38 13.85 12.59 -2.15
N ALA A 39 14.79 11.79 -2.67
CA ALA A 39 14.78 11.36 -4.07
C ALA A 39 13.61 10.42 -4.39
N LEU A 40 13.19 9.57 -3.44
CA LEU A 40 12.01 8.72 -3.55
C LEU A 40 10.72 9.53 -3.50
N ASP A 41 10.64 10.50 -2.59
CA ASP A 41 9.50 11.44 -2.49
C ASP A 41 9.31 12.22 -3.79
N ALA A 42 10.39 12.75 -4.38
CA ALA A 42 10.38 13.43 -5.68
C ALA A 42 9.95 12.53 -6.85
N LYS A 43 10.08 11.20 -6.72
CA LYS A 43 9.62 10.21 -7.70
C LYS A 43 8.18 9.75 -7.47
N GLY A 44 7.48 10.31 -6.49
CA GLY A 44 6.10 9.94 -6.15
C GLY A 44 6.00 8.74 -5.19
N TYR A 45 7.11 8.26 -4.63
CA TYR A 45 7.09 7.27 -3.54
C TYR A 45 6.93 7.90 -2.15
N GLY A 46 6.59 9.19 -2.11
CA GLY A 46 6.11 9.85 -0.92
C GLY A 46 4.80 9.26 -0.42
N PHE A 47 4.47 9.48 0.85
CA PHE A 47 3.30 8.86 1.47
C PHE A 47 1.99 9.19 0.73
N ALA A 48 1.72 10.45 0.40
CA ALA A 48 0.56 10.83 -0.41
C ALA A 48 0.66 10.33 -1.87
N GLY A 49 1.88 10.29 -2.43
CA GLY A 49 2.16 9.83 -3.79
C GLY A 49 1.82 8.36 -4.02
N ILE A 50 2.07 7.49 -3.02
CA ILE A 50 1.70 6.06 -3.07
C ILE A 50 0.18 5.87 -3.24
N PHE A 51 -0.62 6.78 -2.67
CA PHE A 51 -2.07 6.77 -2.79
C PHE A 51 -2.59 7.64 -3.93
N SER A 52 -1.71 8.16 -4.79
CA SER A 52 -2.05 9.07 -5.90
C SER A 52 -2.79 10.35 -5.46
N VAL A 53 -2.56 10.79 -4.22
CA VAL A 53 -3.13 12.04 -3.69
C VAL A 53 -2.08 13.15 -3.79
N SER A 54 -2.48 14.30 -4.33
CA SER A 54 -1.65 15.51 -4.36
C SER A 54 -1.96 16.36 -3.13
N GLY A 55 -0.93 16.86 -2.44
CA GLY A 55 -1.11 17.78 -1.31
C GLY A 55 -0.14 17.52 -0.16
N LYS A 56 -0.39 18.17 0.98
CA LYS A 56 0.36 17.93 2.22
C LYS A 56 0.19 16.47 2.64
N ASN A 57 1.26 15.87 3.17
CA ASN A 57 1.26 14.56 3.83
C ASN A 57 0.50 14.62 5.18
N ASP A 58 -0.70 15.16 5.18
CA ASP A 58 -1.61 15.20 6.33
C ASP A 58 -2.43 13.91 6.38
N LEU A 59 -2.37 13.22 7.52
CA LEU A 59 -3.04 11.92 7.69
C LEU A 59 -4.56 12.04 7.58
N LYS A 60 -5.13 13.15 8.04
CA LYS A 60 -6.57 13.37 7.95
C LYS A 60 -6.99 13.56 6.49
N ALA A 61 -6.34 14.45 5.77
CA ALA A 61 -6.61 14.65 4.35
C ALA A 61 -6.48 13.34 3.57
N LEU A 62 -5.47 12.52 3.87
CA LEU A 62 -5.29 11.22 3.23
C LEU A 62 -6.42 10.23 3.57
N TYR A 63 -6.85 10.18 4.83
CA TYR A 63 -7.97 9.35 5.26
C TYR A 63 -9.28 9.74 4.55
N ASP A 64 -9.50 11.04 4.36
CA ASP A 64 -10.71 11.55 3.71
C ASP A 64 -10.69 11.33 2.18
N THR A 65 -9.51 11.33 1.55
CA THR A 65 -9.38 11.40 0.08
C THR A 65 -8.87 10.14 -0.60
N ALA A 66 -8.16 9.25 0.11
CA ALA A 66 -7.64 8.00 -0.42
C ALA A 66 -8.43 6.78 0.10
N PRO A 67 -9.32 6.17 -0.72
CA PRO A 67 -10.12 5.03 -0.30
C PRO A 67 -9.30 3.84 0.20
N ALA A 68 -8.12 3.61 -0.39
CA ALA A 68 -7.22 2.54 0.02
C ALA A 68 -6.63 2.79 1.42
N TYR A 69 -6.21 4.02 1.71
CA TYR A 69 -5.70 4.38 3.03
C TYR A 69 -6.80 4.31 4.09
N HIS A 70 -8.00 4.82 3.78
CA HIS A 70 -9.17 4.70 4.64
C HIS A 70 -9.46 3.23 5.03
N ALA A 71 -9.48 2.32 4.04
CA ALA A 71 -9.73 0.90 4.29
C ALA A 71 -8.67 0.24 5.17
N ILE A 72 -7.40 0.61 5.02
CA ILE A 72 -6.30 0.14 5.87
C ILE A 72 -6.52 0.62 7.31
N VAL A 73 -6.79 1.91 7.50
CA VAL A 73 -7.03 2.50 8.82
C VAL A 73 -8.23 1.84 9.50
N GLU A 74 -9.35 1.65 8.80
CA GLU A 74 -10.53 0.98 9.38
C GLU A 74 -10.27 -0.48 9.74
N THR A 75 -9.47 -1.19 8.95
CA THR A 75 -9.08 -2.57 9.25
C THR A 75 -8.25 -2.62 10.53
N VAL A 76 -7.22 -1.76 10.66
CA VAL A 76 -6.35 -1.69 11.84
C VAL A 76 -7.13 -1.20 13.07
N ALA A 77 -8.02 -0.23 12.91
CA ALA A 77 -8.88 0.24 13.99
C ALA A 77 -9.84 -0.88 14.45
N GLY A 78 -10.38 -1.66 13.51
CA GLY A 78 -11.19 -2.83 13.80
C GLY A 78 -10.43 -3.90 14.61
N THR A 79 -9.18 -4.19 14.24
CA THR A 79 -8.35 -5.13 15.01
C THR A 79 -7.99 -4.58 16.38
N ALA A 80 -7.59 -3.32 16.49
CA ALA A 80 -7.29 -2.66 17.77
C ALA A 80 -8.50 -2.72 18.72
N ARG A 81 -9.70 -2.36 18.24
CA ARG A 81 -10.95 -2.46 19.00
C ARG A 81 -11.25 -3.89 19.48
N ARG A 82 -11.00 -4.90 18.63
CA ARG A 82 -11.18 -6.31 18.99
C ARG A 82 -10.21 -6.78 20.07
N HIS A 83 -9.01 -6.20 20.11
CA HIS A 83 -8.00 -6.52 21.13
C HIS A 83 -8.20 -5.74 22.44
N GLU A 84 -8.76 -4.53 22.41
CA GLU A 84 -9.11 -3.74 23.61
C GLU A 84 -10.12 -4.47 24.51
N GLY A 85 -11.14 -5.12 23.92
CA GLY A 85 -12.14 -5.92 24.64
C GLY A 85 -11.63 -7.26 25.18
N ARG A 86 -10.36 -7.63 24.89
CA ARG A 86 -9.69 -8.85 25.35
C ARG A 86 -8.54 -8.49 26.30
N ARG A 87 -8.75 -7.56 27.23
CA ARG A 87 -7.87 -7.43 28.39
C ARG A 87 -8.20 -8.58 29.35
N PRO A 88 -7.27 -9.52 29.63
CA PRO A 88 -7.51 -10.53 30.65
C PRO A 88 -7.71 -9.80 31.98
N ALA A 89 -8.76 -10.18 32.71
CA ALA A 89 -8.93 -9.74 34.10
C ALA A 89 -7.64 -10.10 34.84
N ALA A 90 -6.97 -9.09 35.38
CA ALA A 90 -5.80 -9.30 36.22
C ALA A 90 -6.24 -10.17 37.41
N LEU A 91 -5.60 -11.34 37.55
CA LEU A 91 -5.69 -12.21 38.71
C LEU A 91 -4.96 -11.58 39.89
#